data_AF-A0A1G6BN95-F1
#
_entry.id   AF-A0A1G6BN95-F1
#
_cell.length_a   1.000
_cell.length_b   1.000
_cell.length_c   1.000
_cell.angle_alpha   90.00
_cell.angle_beta   90.00
_cell.angle_gamma   90.00
#
_symmetry.space_group_name_H-M   'P 1'
#
loop_
_entity.id
_entity.type
_entity.pdbx_description
1 polymer ?
#
loop_
_entity_poly.entity_id
_entity_poly.type
_entity_poly.pdbx_seq_one_letter_code
_entity_poly.pdbx_strand_id
1 'polypeptide(L)'
;MEQKKRKRYVEFKLRTTANEANKLRRRISAAGKKTFQAYALNMLLNGKIETYDYSELQQLRVEVNRIGQNINQLVRYVNTFQDFDQELFLALQEEVKELQQLIVQEFKKKEVAKPDGRNQSLSD
;
A
#
# COMPACT_ATOMS: atom_id res chain seq x y z
N MET A 1 -7.33 -28.45 46.42
CA MET A 1 -6.81 -27.11 46.08
C MET A 1 -7.50 -26.67 44.81
N GLU A 2 -8.25 -25.57 44.85
CA GLU A 2 -8.99 -25.06 43.70
C GLU A 2 -8.01 -24.55 42.64
N GLN A 3 -8.08 -25.08 41.41
CA GLN A 3 -7.18 -24.69 40.32
C GLN A 3 -7.50 -23.26 39.87
N LYS A 4 -6.65 -22.32 40.27
CA LYS A 4 -6.78 -20.91 39.88
C LYS A 4 -6.62 -20.76 38.36
N LYS A 5 -7.73 -20.53 37.66
CA LYS A 5 -7.75 -20.33 36.20
C LYS A 5 -6.94 -19.08 35.83
N ARG A 6 -6.08 -19.19 34.81
CA ARG A 6 -5.29 -18.06 34.30
C ARG A 6 -6.20 -17.10 33.52
N LYS A 7 -6.01 -15.79 33.72
CA LYS A 7 -6.69 -14.74 32.92
C LYS A 7 -6.41 -14.89 31.41
N ARG A 8 -5.21 -15.35 31.04
CA ARG A 8 -4.79 -15.60 29.65
C ARG A 8 -4.54 -17.09 29.47
N TYR A 9 -5.58 -17.82 29.05
CA TYR A 9 -5.55 -19.28 28.90
C TYR A 9 -5.44 -19.75 27.44
N VAL A 10 -5.70 -18.87 26.46
CA VAL A 10 -5.55 -19.17 25.03
C VAL A 10 -4.08 -19.12 24.63
N GLU A 11 -3.60 -20.15 23.91
CA GLU A 11 -2.21 -20.29 23.48
C GLU A 11 -2.08 -20.03 21.97
N PHE A 12 -1.04 -19.26 21.59
CA PHE A 12 -0.60 -19.09 20.21
C PHE A 12 0.81 -19.64 20.06
N LYS A 13 1.04 -20.51 19.08
CA LYS A 13 2.36 -21.12 18.82
C LYS A 13 3.07 -20.41 17.67
N LEU A 14 4.29 -19.94 17.92
CA LEU A 14 5.18 -19.37 16.91
C LEU A 14 6.40 -20.27 16.74
N ARG A 15 6.62 -20.78 15.53
CA ARG A 15 7.84 -21.52 15.16
C ARG A 15 8.80 -20.56 14.45
N THR A 16 10.08 -20.62 14.79
CA THR A 16 11.13 -19.78 14.22
C THR A 16 12.38 -20.59 13.93
N THR A 17 13.18 -20.12 12.98
CA THR A 17 14.56 -20.57 12.82
C THR A 17 15.44 -20.05 13.98
N ALA A 18 16.60 -20.68 14.20
CA ALA A 18 17.53 -20.26 15.24
C ALA A 18 17.96 -18.77 15.09
N ASN A 19 18.14 -18.30 13.85
CA ASN A 19 18.51 -16.92 13.57
C ASN A 19 17.38 -15.94 13.93
N GLU A 20 16.14 -16.24 13.53
CA GLU A 20 14.97 -15.43 13.87
C GLU A 20 14.73 -15.36 15.38
N ALA A 21 14.89 -16.49 16.09
CA ALA A 21 14.80 -16.52 17.55
C ALA A 21 15.82 -15.60 18.22
N ASN A 22 17.06 -15.58 17.71
CA ASN A 22 18.12 -14.70 18.22
C ASN A 22 17.81 -13.21 17.97
N LYS A 23 17.34 -12.87 16.76
CA LYS A 23 16.89 -11.51 16.43
C LYS A 23 15.74 -11.07 17.34
N LEU A 24 14.76 -11.95 17.55
CA LEU A 24 13.60 -11.68 18.40
C LEU A 24 14.00 -11.44 19.87
N ARG A 25 14.89 -12.26 20.43
CA ARG A 25 15.43 -12.05 21.79
C ARG A 25 16.11 -10.70 21.95
N ARG A 26 16.92 -10.29 20.97
CA ARG A 26 17.57 -8.97 20.96
C ARG A 26 16.53 -7.85 20.95
N ARG A 27 15.50 -7.95 20.11
CA ARG A 27 14.40 -6.96 20.04
C ARG A 27 13.60 -6.88 21.34
N ILE A 28 13.32 -8.02 21.99
CA ILE A 28 12.64 -8.06 23.29
C ILE A 28 13.45 -7.32 24.35
N SER A 29 14.77 -7.59 24.41
CA SER A 29 15.68 -6.93 25.33
C SER A 29 15.77 -5.42 25.07
N ALA A 30 15.90 -5.01 23.81
CA ALA A 30 15.95 -3.60 23.43
C ALA A 30 14.64 -2.85 23.75
N ALA A 31 13.49 -3.53 23.65
CA ALA A 31 12.17 -2.98 23.98
C ALA A 31 11.89 -2.94 25.50
N GLY A 32 12.84 -3.33 26.35
CA GLY A 32 12.68 -3.32 27.81
C GLY A 32 11.62 -4.29 28.33
N LYS A 33 11.23 -5.31 27.55
CA LYS A 33 10.20 -6.28 27.96
C LYS A 33 10.85 -7.50 28.60
N LYS A 34 10.34 -7.90 29.77
CA LYS A 34 10.88 -9.03 30.55
C LYS A 34 10.53 -10.40 29.99
N THR A 35 9.43 -10.52 29.23
CA THR A 35 8.94 -11.81 28.71
C THR A 35 8.53 -11.71 27.26
N PHE A 36 8.67 -12.82 26.53
CA PHE A 36 8.16 -12.95 25.17
C PHE A 36 6.65 -12.67 25.12
N GLN A 37 5.87 -13.21 26.06
CA GLN A 37 4.42 -12.96 26.15
C GLN A 37 4.09 -11.46 26.17
N ALA A 38 4.79 -10.66 26.98
CA ALA A 38 4.51 -9.24 27.10
C ALA A 38 4.89 -8.46 25.82
N TYR A 39 6.00 -8.85 25.18
CA TYR A 39 6.45 -8.25 23.93
C TYR A 39 5.52 -8.63 22.77
N ALA A 40 5.26 -9.92 22.57
CA ALA A 40 4.42 -10.43 21.50
C ALA A 40 3.00 -9.90 21.62
N LEU A 41 2.39 -9.94 22.82
CA LEU A 41 1.03 -9.43 23.00
C LEU A 41 0.95 -7.92 22.70
N ASN A 42 1.94 -7.12 23.12
CA ASN A 42 1.96 -5.68 22.85
C ASN A 42 2.13 -5.40 21.35
N MET A 43 2.99 -6.15 20.66
CA MET A 43 3.22 -5.96 19.22
C MET A 43 2.08 -6.53 18.36
N LEU A 44 1.45 -7.63 18.74
CA LEU A 44 0.32 -8.20 18.00
C LEU A 44 -0.95 -7.36 18.16
N LEU A 45 -1.13 -6.68 19.30
CA LEU A 45 -2.29 -5.81 19.53
C LEU A 45 -2.09 -4.38 19.01
N ASN A 46 -0.88 -3.82 19.16
CA ASN A 46 -0.62 -2.40 18.85
C ASN A 46 0.30 -2.22 17.63
N GLY A 47 0.85 -3.30 17.08
CA GLY A 47 1.67 -3.24 15.90
C GLY A 47 0.84 -2.76 14.72
N LYS A 48 1.36 -1.77 13.99
CA LYS A 48 0.80 -1.37 12.71
C LYS A 48 1.31 -2.32 11.64
N ILE A 49 0.39 -2.99 10.95
CA ILE A 49 0.72 -3.65 9.68
C ILE A 49 0.46 -2.59 8.62
N GLU A 50 1.53 -2.01 8.08
CA GLU A 50 1.41 -1.12 6.92
C GLU A 50 1.15 -1.98 5.69
N THR A 51 -0.11 -2.05 5.28
CA THR A 51 -0.48 -2.58 3.97
C THR A 51 -0.51 -1.43 2.99
N TYR A 52 0.38 -1.46 1.99
CA TYR A 52 0.33 -0.51 0.89
C TYR A 52 -0.71 -0.98 -0.12
N ASP A 53 -1.82 -0.26 -0.21
CA ASP A 53 -2.77 -0.44 -1.30
C ASP A 53 -2.22 0.26 -2.56
N TYR A 54 -1.95 -0.53 -3.60
CA TYR A 54 -1.44 -0.05 -4.88
C TYR A 54 -2.52 0.01 -5.96
N SER A 55 -3.81 -0.07 -5.59
CA SER A 55 -4.93 -0.01 -6.54
C SER A 55 -4.91 1.26 -7.41
N GLU A 56 -4.41 2.37 -6.87
CA GLU A 56 -4.23 3.63 -7.61
C GLU A 56 -3.13 3.54 -8.68
N LEU A 57 -2.02 2.82 -8.42
CA LEU A 57 -0.97 2.62 -9.42
C LEU A 57 -1.49 1.79 -10.61
N GLN A 58 -2.45 0.90 -10.35
CA GLN A 58 -3.09 0.11 -11.39
C GLN A 58 -3.96 1.00 -12.31
N GLN A 59 -4.68 1.98 -11.75
CA GLN A 59 -5.44 2.97 -12.52
C GLN A 59 -4.51 3.85 -13.36
N LEU A 60 -3.43 4.37 -12.75
CA LEU A 60 -2.41 5.14 -13.45
C LEU A 60 -1.82 4.38 -14.64
N ARG A 61 -1.53 3.09 -14.46
CA ARG A 61 -0.99 2.22 -15.52
C ARG A 61 -1.96 2.11 -16.72
N VAL A 62 -3.26 2.05 -16.46
CA VAL A 62 -4.28 1.95 -17.52
C VAL A 62 -4.31 3.24 -18.35
N GLU A 63 -4.30 4.41 -17.70
CA GLU A 63 -4.30 5.69 -18.40
C GLU A 63 -3.02 5.90 -19.23
N VAL A 64 -1.85 5.55 -18.67
CA VAL A 64 -0.57 5.62 -19.40
C VAL A 64 -0.60 4.71 -20.65
N ASN A 65 -1.17 3.51 -20.53
CA ASN A 65 -1.31 2.61 -21.67
C ASN A 65 -2.22 3.19 -22.77
N ARG A 66 -3.30 3.88 -22.39
CA ARG A 66 -4.22 4.53 -23.33
C ARG A 66 -3.54 5.67 -24.10
N ILE A 67 -2.80 6.53 -23.41
CA ILE A 67 -1.98 7.58 -24.06
C ILE A 67 -0.97 6.95 -25.02
N GLY A 68 -0.28 5.89 -24.60
CA GLY A 68 0.68 5.17 -25.45
C GLY A 68 0.04 4.61 -26.73
N GLN A 69 -1.19 4.10 -26.64
CA GLN A 69 -1.95 3.63 -27.81
C GLN A 69 -2.29 4.78 -28.76
N ASN A 70 -2.72 5.92 -28.24
CA ASN A 70 -3.07 7.09 -29.05
C ASN A 70 -1.83 7.73 -29.71
N ILE A 71 -0.69 7.80 -29.02
CA ILE A 71 0.59 8.18 -29.64
C ILE A 71 0.93 7.22 -30.79
N ASN A 72 0.77 5.92 -30.60
CA ASN A 72 1.07 4.93 -31.64
C ASN A 72 0.10 5.00 -32.83
N GLN A 73 -1.13 5.50 -32.63
CA GLN A 73 -2.05 5.80 -33.72
C GLN A 73 -1.59 7.04 -34.51
N LEU A 74 -1.22 8.12 -33.83
CA LEU A 74 -0.65 9.33 -34.45
C LEU A 74 0.59 9.02 -35.28
N VAL A 75 1.53 8.25 -34.72
CA VAL A 75 2.76 7.85 -35.43
C VAL A 75 2.42 7.04 -36.69
N ARG A 76 1.47 6.09 -36.59
CA ARG A 76 1.04 5.31 -37.76
C ARG A 76 0.34 6.18 -38.80
N TYR A 77 -0.49 7.13 -38.39
CA TYR A 77 -1.16 8.06 -39.28
C TYR A 77 -0.16 8.91 -40.05
N VAL A 78 0.77 9.58 -39.35
CA VAL A 78 1.81 10.42 -39.96
C VAL A 78 2.69 9.60 -40.90
N ASN A 79 3.09 8.39 -40.51
CA ASN A 79 3.91 7.53 -41.36
C ASN A 79 3.17 7.03 -42.62
N THR A 80 1.84 6.86 -42.54
CA THR A 80 1.03 6.31 -43.65
C THR A 80 0.61 7.39 -44.63
N PHE A 81 0.20 8.54 -44.12
CA PHE A 81 -0.38 9.61 -44.92
C PHE A 81 0.59 10.77 -45.19
N GLN A 82 1.77 10.78 -44.55
CA GLN A 82 2.68 11.93 -44.51
C GLN A 82 2.00 13.24 -44.11
N ASP A 83 0.90 13.12 -43.39
CA ASP A 83 0.03 14.21 -43.00
C ASP A 83 -0.23 14.15 -41.49
N PHE A 84 -0.56 15.28 -40.89
CA PHE A 84 -0.70 15.41 -39.45
C PHE A 84 -2.16 15.62 -39.08
N ASP A 85 -2.73 14.63 -38.38
CA ASP A 85 -4.09 14.73 -37.85
C ASP A 85 -4.12 15.65 -36.62
N GLN A 86 -4.52 16.90 -36.83
CA GLN A 86 -4.61 17.91 -35.80
C GLN A 86 -5.71 17.60 -34.77
N GLU A 87 -6.80 16.93 -35.15
CA GLU A 87 -7.86 16.53 -34.23
C GLU A 87 -7.37 15.44 -33.28
N LEU A 88 -6.68 14.43 -33.81
CA LEU A 88 -6.11 13.34 -33.00
C LEU A 88 -5.00 13.86 -32.07
N PHE A 89 -4.22 14.86 -32.49
CA PHE A 89 -3.23 15.51 -31.64
C PHE A 89 -3.86 16.30 -30.50
N LEU A 90 -4.94 17.05 -30.77
CA LEU A 90 -5.67 17.80 -29.75
C LEU A 90 -6.30 16.85 -28.72
N ALA A 91 -6.88 15.73 -29.16
CA ALA A 91 -7.41 14.69 -28.29
C ALA A 91 -6.33 14.08 -27.38
N LEU A 92 -5.14 13.79 -27.94
CA LEU A 92 -4.00 13.32 -27.14
C LEU A 92 -3.59 14.35 -26.08
N GLN A 93 -3.53 15.63 -26.46
CA GLN A 93 -3.15 16.72 -25.57
C GLN A 93 -4.13 16.86 -24.39
N GLU A 94 -5.42 16.62 -24.65
CA GLU A 94 -6.48 16.62 -23.62
C GLU A 94 -6.34 15.43 -22.66
N GLU A 95 -6.15 14.20 -23.16
CA GLU A 95 -5.92 13.02 -22.32
C GLU A 95 -4.67 13.15 -21.42
N VAL A 96 -3.57 13.69 -21.96
CA VAL A 96 -2.36 13.95 -21.17
C VAL A 96 -2.63 14.97 -20.05
N LYS A 97 -3.44 15.99 -20.33
CA LYS A 97 -3.81 17.02 -19.35
C LYS A 97 -4.73 16.45 -18.26
N GLU A 98 -5.68 15.59 -18.62
CA GLU A 98 -6.51 14.87 -17.66
C GLU A 98 -5.68 13.98 -16.74
N LEU A 99 -4.71 13.25 -17.29
CA LEU A 99 -3.79 12.43 -16.51
C LEU A 99 -2.96 13.27 -15.52
N GLN A 100 -2.44 14.42 -15.96
CA GLN A 100 -1.73 15.36 -15.08
C GLN A 100 -2.61 15.86 -13.94
N GLN A 101 -3.88 16.18 -14.21
CA GLN A 101 -4.82 16.62 -13.19
C GLN A 101 -5.13 15.51 -12.18
N LEU A 102 -5.35 14.28 -12.64
CA LEU A 102 -5.62 13.12 -11.79
C LEU A 102 -4.43 12.85 -10.86
N ILE A 103 -3.21 12.88 -11.39
CA ILE A 103 -1.96 12.78 -10.60
C ILE A 103 -1.92 13.87 -9.53
N VAL A 104 -2.08 15.15 -9.90
CA VAL A 104 -2.00 16.27 -8.95
C VAL A 104 -3.08 16.19 -7.87
N GLN A 105 -4.30 15.76 -8.20
CA GLN A 105 -5.39 15.58 -7.25
C GLN A 105 -5.09 14.47 -6.23
N GLU A 106 -4.61 13.32 -6.70
CA GLU A 106 -4.30 12.18 -5.82
C GLU A 106 -3.10 12.48 -4.91
N PHE A 107 -2.07 13.18 -5.39
CA PHE A 107 -0.96 13.64 -4.53
C PHE A 107 -1.40 14.70 -3.51
N LYS A 108 -2.29 15.64 -3.86
CA LYS A 108 -2.84 16.64 -2.91
C LYS A 108 -3.74 16.00 -1.83
N LYS A 109 -4.58 15.02 -2.17
CA LYS A 109 -5.39 14.28 -1.19
C LYS A 109 -4.51 13.59 -0.14
N LYS A 110 -3.36 13.03 -0.55
CA LYS A 110 -2.41 12.36 0.35
C LYS A 110 -1.65 13.31 1.29
N GLU A 111 -1.44 14.58 0.91
CA GLU A 111 -0.87 15.58 1.84
C GLU A 111 -1.82 15.93 3.00
N VAL A 112 -3.14 15.82 2.78
CA VAL A 112 -4.19 16.06 3.79
C VAL A 112 -4.42 14.82 4.66
N ALA A 113 -4.26 13.61 4.10
CA ALA A 113 -4.39 12.35 4.82
C ALA A 113 -3.10 11.97 5.59
N LYS A 114 -2.69 12.80 6.58
CA LYS A 114 -1.80 12.32 7.66
C LYS A 114 -2.60 11.39 8.60
N PRO A 115 -1.99 10.31 9.11
CA PRO A 115 -2.74 9.13 9.53
C PRO A 115 -3.34 9.32 10.92
N ASP A 116 -4.62 9.68 10.99
CA ASP A 116 -5.40 9.48 12.20
C ASP A 116 -5.71 7.98 12.29
N GLY A 117 -4.78 7.25 12.92
CA GLY A 117 -4.84 5.81 13.11
C GLY A 117 -5.95 5.41 14.07
N ARG A 118 -7.19 5.41 13.58
CA ARG A 118 -8.32 4.67 14.16
C ARG A 118 -9.10 4.04 13.03
N ASN A 119 -8.68 2.85 12.60
CA ASN A 119 -9.57 2.02 11.82
C ASN A 119 -10.36 1.14 12.79
N GLN A 120 -11.62 1.51 12.95
CA GLN A 120 -12.67 0.72 13.57
C GLN A 120 -12.81 -0.60 12.81
N SER A 121 -12.61 -1.71 13.50
CA SER A 121 -13.15 -3.01 13.08
C SER A 121 -13.22 -3.93 14.31
N LEU A 122 -14.28 -3.74 15.08
CA LEU A 122 -14.86 -4.79 15.92
C LEU A 122 -16.38 -4.62 15.79
N SER A 123 -16.91 -5.25 14.76
CA SER A 123 -18.29 -5.73 14.73
C SER A 123 -18.18 -7.24 14.52
N ASP A 124 -18.89 -7.93 15.42
CA ASP A 124 -19.05 -9.37 15.64
C ASP A 124 -17.99 -10.08 16.49
#